data_AF-A0AAW2EIS4-F1
#
_entry.id   AF-A0AAW2EIS4-F1
#
_cell.length_a   1.000
_cell.length_b   1.000
_cell.length_c   1.000
_cell.angle_alpha   90.00
_cell.angle_beta   90.00
_cell.angle_gamma   90.00
#
_symmetry.space_group_name_H-M   'P 1'
#
loop_
_entity.id
_entity.type
_entity.pdbx_description
1 polymer ?
#
loop_
_entity_poly.entity_id
_entity_poly.type
_entity_poly.pdbx_seq_one_letter_code
_entity_poly.pdbx_strand_id
1 'polypeptide(L)'
;MSGAKTSPQARGIIPNTFAHIFGHIAKADENQKFLVRATYLEIYNEEVRDLLGKDQNTRLEVKERPDIGVFVKDLSGYVVNNADDLDRIMSLGNKNRVVGATAMNVSSSRSHAIFTITVESSQIGEDGEQHVKMGKLHLVDLAGSERQSKTKATGQRLREATKINLSLSTLGNVISALVDGQSSHVPYRNSKLTRLLQDSLGGNSKTLMCANISPADLNYDETISTLRYANRAKNIKNRARINEDPKDALLRQFQVEIEQLRKQLEENGAELSESEDESEDSEESRETKRDKKARRRRSLMLSVEELEDRDTDSTEKIDKAERDDKSPVDIDVIELKKTQTEKEALREKMQNLQNKILVGGENLLEKAEAQEQLLAAAAVELEQRKSREEQLKKAIKAKEAERIDIEEKYSSLQEEAAGKTKKLARVYTMLMSVKAELSDLQQEHQREMEGLLEGVRGIGRELQLQSLIIHQYIPVQYQVYVKRKIKI
;
A
#
# COMPACT_ATOMS: atom_id res chain seq x y z
N MET A 1 24.62 9.71 -4.32
CA MET A 1 24.12 8.41 -4.85
C MET A 1 25.08 7.75 -5.84
N SER A 2 25.42 8.37 -6.96
CA SER A 2 26.21 7.72 -8.04
C SER A 2 27.74 7.71 -7.82
N GLY A 3 28.30 8.76 -7.21
CA GLY A 3 29.75 8.92 -7.05
C GLY A 3 30.51 9.07 -8.39
N ALA A 4 31.83 8.94 -8.35
CA ALA A 4 32.67 8.95 -9.55
C ALA A 4 32.85 7.53 -10.11
N LYS A 5 32.64 7.35 -11.41
CA LYS A 5 32.74 6.04 -12.08
C LYS A 5 34.19 5.56 -12.24
N THR A 6 35.12 6.49 -12.41
CA THR A 6 36.51 6.23 -12.81
C THR A 6 37.42 5.80 -11.66
N SER A 7 37.09 6.15 -10.42
CA SER A 7 37.87 5.78 -9.24
C SER A 7 37.08 4.79 -8.37
N PRO A 8 37.59 3.57 -8.13
CA PRO A 8 36.92 2.58 -7.28
C PRO A 8 36.57 3.12 -5.88
N GLN A 9 37.45 3.93 -5.30
CA GLN A 9 37.27 4.51 -3.96
C GLN A 9 36.20 5.60 -3.91
N ALA A 10 35.90 6.23 -5.05
CA ALA A 10 34.92 7.31 -5.15
C ALA A 10 33.57 6.84 -5.73
N ARG A 11 33.41 5.53 -6.00
CA ARG A 11 32.14 4.96 -6.47
C ARG A 11 31.07 5.08 -5.40
N GLY A 12 29.89 5.53 -5.82
CA GLY A 12 28.75 5.69 -4.92
C GLY A 12 28.05 4.37 -4.60
N ILE A 13 26.98 4.45 -3.81
CA ILE A 13 26.22 3.28 -3.37
C ILE A 13 25.60 2.51 -4.54
N ILE A 14 25.19 3.21 -5.60
CA ILE A 14 24.52 2.61 -6.76
C ILE A 14 25.44 1.62 -7.49
N PRO A 15 26.60 2.02 -8.06
CA PRO A 15 27.47 1.09 -8.78
C PRO A 15 28.01 -0.03 -7.87
N ASN A 16 28.26 0.26 -6.59
CA ASN A 16 28.68 -0.75 -5.62
C ASN A 16 27.57 -1.78 -5.35
N THR A 17 26.31 -1.35 -5.32
CA THR A 17 25.16 -2.24 -5.18
C THR A 17 25.02 -3.15 -6.40
N PHE A 18 25.19 -2.62 -7.62
CA PHE A 18 25.11 -3.42 -8.84
C PHE A 18 26.14 -4.55 -8.83
N ALA A 19 27.39 -4.23 -8.52
CA ALA A 19 28.46 -5.21 -8.39
C ALA A 19 28.17 -6.23 -7.27
N HIS A 20 27.62 -5.79 -6.14
CA HIS A 20 27.29 -6.67 -5.02
C HIS A 20 26.16 -7.65 -5.36
N ILE A 21 25.08 -7.21 -6.00
CA ILE A 21 23.97 -8.07 -6.41
C ILE A 21 24.46 -9.20 -7.31
N PHE A 22 25.18 -8.85 -8.38
CA PHE A 22 25.67 -9.85 -9.32
C PHE A 22 26.83 -10.68 -8.78
N GLY A 23 27.64 -10.12 -7.88
CA GLY A 23 28.65 -10.88 -7.13
C GLY A 23 28.03 -11.92 -6.18
N HIS A 24 26.84 -11.66 -5.64
CA HIS A 24 26.09 -12.63 -4.86
C HIS A 24 25.44 -13.70 -5.76
N ILE A 25 24.82 -13.29 -6.87
CA ILE A 25 24.20 -14.21 -7.83
C ILE A 25 25.25 -15.18 -8.40
N ALA A 26 26.45 -14.70 -8.74
CA ALA A 26 27.53 -15.53 -9.27
C ALA A 26 28.10 -16.55 -8.26
N LYS A 27 27.85 -16.37 -6.96
CA LYS A 27 28.29 -17.27 -5.88
C LYS A 27 27.17 -18.19 -5.37
N ALA A 28 25.95 -18.04 -5.87
CA ALA A 28 24.83 -18.83 -5.44
C ALA A 28 24.92 -20.27 -5.98
N ASP A 29 24.26 -21.20 -5.29
CA ASP A 29 24.23 -22.61 -5.67
C ASP A 29 23.56 -22.82 -7.04
N GLU A 30 23.95 -23.87 -7.76
CA GLU A 30 23.40 -24.19 -9.08
C GLU A 30 21.87 -24.41 -9.07
N ASN A 31 21.32 -24.77 -7.91
CA ASN A 31 19.89 -25.01 -7.70
C ASN A 31 19.09 -23.72 -7.47
N GLN A 32 19.74 -22.55 -7.43
CA GLN A 32 19.09 -21.26 -7.25
C GLN A 32 19.13 -20.42 -8.53
N LYS A 33 17.96 -20.12 -9.08
CA LYS A 33 17.80 -19.30 -10.28
C LYS A 33 17.40 -17.88 -9.89
N PHE A 34 17.95 -16.89 -10.60
CA PHE A 34 17.65 -15.48 -10.37
C PHE A 34 17.13 -14.81 -11.64
N LEU A 35 16.15 -13.93 -11.48
CA LEU A 35 15.70 -13.00 -12.50
C LEU A 35 15.80 -11.58 -11.94
N VAL A 36 16.62 -10.74 -12.59
CA VAL A 36 16.82 -9.35 -12.18
C VAL A 36 16.16 -8.43 -13.21
N ARG A 37 15.32 -7.51 -12.74
CA ARG A 37 14.66 -6.50 -13.55
C ARG A 37 14.93 -5.10 -13.00
N ALA A 38 15.14 -4.13 -13.88
CA ALA A 38 15.35 -2.74 -13.51
C ALA A 38 14.27 -1.83 -14.10
N THR A 39 13.80 -0.88 -13.30
CA THR A 39 12.97 0.24 -13.75
C THR A 39 13.59 1.56 -13.29
N TYR A 40 13.34 2.64 -14.03
CA TYR A 40 13.84 3.95 -13.64
C TYR A 40 12.83 5.04 -13.99
N LEU A 41 12.41 5.80 -12.99
CA LEU A 41 11.44 6.86 -13.15
C LEU A 41 11.89 8.18 -12.52
N GLU A 42 11.30 9.26 -13.00
CA GLU A 42 11.41 10.59 -12.43
C GLU A 42 10.04 11.06 -11.94
N ILE A 43 10.00 11.70 -10.77
CA ILE A 43 8.84 12.45 -10.29
C ILE A 43 9.20 13.93 -10.34
N TYR A 44 8.48 14.67 -11.18
CA TYR A 44 8.64 16.11 -11.32
C TYR A 44 7.26 16.75 -11.36
N ASN A 45 7.04 17.80 -10.55
CA ASN A 45 5.77 18.53 -10.53
C ASN A 45 4.53 17.65 -10.24
N GLU A 46 4.69 16.60 -9.42
CA GLU A 46 3.69 15.53 -9.14
C GLU A 46 3.27 14.69 -10.36
N GLU A 47 4.06 14.73 -11.43
CA GLU A 47 3.93 13.89 -12.62
C GLU A 47 5.05 12.85 -12.63
N VAL A 48 4.70 11.61 -13.01
CA VAL A 48 5.65 10.49 -13.12
C VAL A 48 6.03 10.31 -14.58
N ARG A 49 7.33 10.23 -14.83
CA ARG A 49 7.90 9.98 -16.16
C ARG A 49 8.79 8.75 -16.14
N ASP A 50 8.71 7.97 -17.20
CA ASP A 50 9.53 6.78 -17.38
C ASP A 50 10.84 7.16 -18.07
N LEU A 51 11.96 7.04 -17.35
CA LEU A 51 13.28 7.39 -17.89
C LEU A 51 13.84 6.36 -18.86
N LEU A 52 13.22 5.18 -18.96
CA LEU A 52 13.65 4.09 -19.85
C LEU A 52 12.66 3.82 -21.00
N GLY A 53 11.52 4.51 -20.99
CA GLY A 53 10.50 4.41 -22.03
C GLY A 53 10.93 5.04 -23.35
N LYS A 54 10.28 4.64 -24.45
CA LYS A 54 10.53 5.22 -25.78
C LYS A 54 10.07 6.68 -25.87
N ASP A 55 8.96 6.99 -25.21
CA ASP A 55 8.41 8.35 -25.13
C ASP A 55 8.57 8.93 -23.72
N GLN A 56 9.42 9.94 -23.60
CA GLN A 56 9.73 10.63 -22.36
C GLN A 56 8.69 11.68 -21.98
N ASN A 57 7.75 12.01 -22.88
CA ASN A 57 6.68 12.97 -22.62
C ASN A 57 5.41 12.32 -22.06
N THR A 58 5.30 11.00 -22.15
CA THR A 58 4.16 10.26 -21.59
C THR A 58 4.18 10.36 -20.07
N ARG A 59 3.02 10.72 -19.50
CA ARG A 59 2.81 10.84 -18.06
C ARG A 59 2.19 9.54 -17.54
N LEU A 60 2.83 8.94 -16.53
CA LEU A 60 2.38 7.68 -15.96
C LEU A 60 1.51 7.87 -14.71
N GLU A 61 0.57 6.95 -14.53
CA GLU A 61 -0.35 6.94 -13.38
C GLU A 61 0.13 6.00 -12.27
N VAL A 62 0.10 6.50 -11.03
CA VAL A 62 0.31 5.68 -9.83
C VAL A 62 -1.02 5.05 -9.40
N LYS A 63 -1.09 3.72 -9.51
CA LYS A 63 -2.23 2.87 -9.15
C LYS A 63 -1.91 2.02 -7.92
N GLU A 64 -2.93 1.41 -7.36
CA GLU A 64 -2.83 0.57 -6.17
C GLU A 64 -3.73 -0.64 -6.40
N ARG A 65 -3.20 -1.84 -6.13
CA ARG A 65 -3.99 -3.08 -6.11
C ARG A 65 -3.75 -3.83 -4.79
N PRO A 66 -4.73 -4.60 -4.29
CA PRO A 66 -4.59 -5.33 -3.03
C PRO A 66 -3.47 -6.37 -3.02
N ASP A 67 -3.18 -6.98 -4.18
CA ASP A 67 -2.21 -8.05 -4.36
C ASP A 67 -0.76 -7.55 -4.54
N ILE A 68 -0.58 -6.45 -5.28
CA ILE A 68 0.75 -5.94 -5.67
C ILE A 68 1.17 -4.72 -4.82
N GLY A 69 0.22 -4.05 -4.19
CA GLY A 69 0.42 -2.76 -3.54
C GLY A 69 0.41 -1.59 -4.53
N VAL A 70 1.14 -0.52 -4.22
CA VAL A 70 1.25 0.69 -5.05
C VAL A 70 2.23 0.44 -6.20
N PHE A 71 1.83 0.73 -7.44
CA PHE A 71 2.66 0.58 -8.62
C PHE A 71 2.40 1.68 -9.66
N VAL A 72 3.32 1.84 -10.61
CA VAL A 72 3.18 2.75 -11.74
C VAL A 72 2.70 1.95 -12.95
N LYS A 73 1.54 2.32 -13.50
CA LYS A 73 0.99 1.66 -14.68
C LYS A 73 1.85 1.98 -15.90
N ASP A 74 2.09 0.98 -16.75
CA ASP A 74 2.79 1.11 -18.03
C ASP A 74 4.26 1.59 -17.89
N LEU A 75 4.87 1.42 -16.71
CA LEU A 75 6.29 1.69 -16.49
C LEU A 75 7.16 0.62 -17.16
N SER A 76 8.13 1.05 -17.98
CA SER A 76 9.05 0.13 -18.65
C SER A 76 9.97 -0.57 -17.64
N GLY A 77 10.10 -1.88 -17.80
CA GLY A 77 11.05 -2.71 -17.05
C GLY A 77 11.93 -3.51 -17.98
N TYR A 78 13.21 -3.56 -17.66
CA TYR A 78 14.23 -4.25 -18.46
C TYR A 78 14.84 -5.40 -17.66
N VAL A 79 14.92 -6.57 -18.27
CA VAL A 79 15.66 -7.71 -17.71
C VAL A 79 17.15 -7.44 -17.87
N VAL A 80 17.92 -7.71 -16.83
CA VAL A 80 19.38 -7.50 -16.79
C VAL A 80 20.09 -8.76 -16.36
N ASN A 81 21.22 -9.06 -16.99
CA ASN A 81 21.96 -10.30 -16.76
C ASN A 81 23.31 -10.08 -16.07
N ASN A 82 23.80 -8.84 -16.01
CA ASN A 82 25.06 -8.50 -15.38
C ASN A 82 25.06 -7.05 -14.86
N ALA A 83 26.11 -6.68 -14.12
CA ALA A 83 26.25 -5.33 -13.56
C ALA A 83 26.40 -4.25 -14.65
N ASP A 84 27.05 -4.57 -15.77
CA ASP A 84 27.24 -3.62 -16.88
C ASP A 84 25.90 -3.28 -17.56
N ASP A 85 24.95 -4.21 -17.62
CA ASP A 85 23.59 -3.95 -18.10
C ASP A 85 22.88 -2.91 -17.23
N LEU A 86 22.99 -3.04 -15.90
CA LEU A 86 22.44 -2.05 -14.96
C LEU A 86 23.11 -0.68 -15.13
N ASP A 87 24.42 -0.64 -15.30
CA ASP A 87 25.15 0.62 -15.54
C ASP A 87 24.76 1.27 -16.87
N ARG A 88 24.51 0.48 -17.92
CA ARG A 88 24.00 0.95 -19.22
C ARG A 88 22.59 1.54 -19.09
N ILE A 89 21.68 0.83 -18.42
CA ILE A 89 20.30 1.29 -18.19
C ILE A 89 20.28 2.57 -17.34
N MET A 90 21.07 2.61 -16.26
CA MET A 90 21.22 3.81 -15.43
C MET A 90 21.76 4.99 -16.25
N SER A 91 22.74 4.75 -17.12
CA SER A 91 23.31 5.80 -17.97
C SER A 91 22.31 6.30 -19.02
N LEU A 92 21.51 5.41 -19.60
CA LEU A 92 20.41 5.74 -20.52
C LEU A 92 19.37 6.63 -19.82
N GLY A 93 18.88 6.23 -18.65
CA GLY A 93 17.88 7.02 -17.92
C GLY A 93 18.41 8.37 -17.45
N ASN A 94 19.69 8.46 -17.04
CA ASN A 94 20.30 9.75 -16.72
C ASN A 94 20.41 10.66 -17.95
N LYS A 95 20.73 10.11 -19.12
CA LYS A 95 20.74 10.88 -20.38
C LYS A 95 19.35 11.44 -20.68
N ASN A 96 18.32 10.60 -20.56
CA ASN A 96 16.93 11.02 -20.79
C ASN A 96 16.47 12.08 -19.76
N ARG A 97 16.87 11.93 -18.49
CA ARG A 97 16.64 12.91 -17.43
C ARG A 97 17.25 14.28 -17.77
N VAL A 98 18.50 14.31 -18.25
CA VAL A 98 19.19 15.55 -18.65
C VAL A 98 18.53 16.20 -19.87
N VAL A 99 18.12 15.41 -20.87
CA VAL A 99 17.41 15.93 -22.05
C VAL A 99 16.08 16.56 -21.63
N GLY A 100 15.30 15.89 -20.78
CA GLY A 100 14.07 16.44 -20.21
C GLY A 100 14.32 17.74 -19.43
N ALA A 101 15.41 17.80 -18.67
CA ALA A 101 15.87 19.00 -17.98
C ALA A 101 16.10 20.18 -18.93
N THR A 102 16.89 19.97 -19.99
CA THR A 102 17.17 21.02 -20.99
C THR A 102 15.94 21.45 -21.80
N ALA A 103 15.09 20.50 -22.21
CA ALA A 103 13.89 20.78 -23.01
C ALA A 103 12.83 21.57 -22.23
N MET A 104 12.75 21.39 -20.90
CA MET A 104 11.74 22.03 -20.05
C MET A 104 12.29 23.10 -19.10
N ASN A 105 13.57 23.50 -19.25
CA ASN A 105 14.28 24.37 -18.29
C ASN A 105 14.22 23.85 -16.84
N VAL A 106 14.17 22.53 -16.66
CA VAL A 106 14.09 21.85 -15.36
C VAL A 106 15.50 21.57 -14.86
N SER A 107 15.78 21.90 -13.59
CA SER A 107 17.02 21.48 -12.92
C SER A 107 16.83 20.10 -12.31
N SER A 108 17.85 19.22 -12.38
CA SER A 108 17.81 17.93 -11.68
C SER A 108 17.67 18.07 -10.16
N SER A 109 18.02 19.23 -9.59
CA SER A 109 17.81 19.55 -8.18
C SER A 109 16.32 19.63 -7.79
N ARG A 110 15.42 19.68 -8.77
CA ARG A 110 13.98 19.90 -8.58
C ARG A 110 13.13 18.66 -8.85
N SER A 111 13.73 17.54 -9.18
CA SER A 111 13.02 16.29 -9.45
C SER A 111 13.56 15.16 -8.59
N HIS A 112 12.69 14.21 -8.26
CA HIS A 112 13.08 12.96 -7.59
C HIS A 112 13.33 11.90 -8.63
N ALA A 113 14.37 11.11 -8.48
CA ALA A 113 14.63 9.96 -9.34
C ALA A 113 14.59 8.67 -8.51
N ILE A 114 13.87 7.66 -8.99
CA ILE A 114 13.73 6.37 -8.30
C ILE A 114 14.16 5.27 -9.26
N PHE A 115 15.34 4.70 -9.00
CA PHE A 115 15.82 3.52 -9.70
C PHE A 115 15.45 2.28 -8.89
N THR A 116 14.70 1.36 -9.47
CA THR A 116 14.23 0.16 -8.77
C THR A 116 14.87 -1.07 -9.38
N ILE A 117 15.48 -1.90 -8.54
CA ILE A 117 15.94 -3.23 -8.92
C ILE A 117 15.02 -4.24 -8.27
N THR A 118 14.40 -5.08 -9.08
CA THR A 118 13.62 -6.23 -8.62
C THR A 118 14.43 -7.48 -8.83
N VAL A 119 14.63 -8.26 -7.77
CA VAL A 119 15.31 -9.54 -7.81
C VAL A 119 14.30 -10.61 -7.43
N GLU A 120 14.00 -11.49 -8.36
CA GLU A 120 13.25 -12.72 -8.11
C GLU A 120 14.26 -13.86 -7.99
N SER A 121 14.14 -14.65 -6.95
CA SER A 121 14.93 -15.87 -6.76
C SER A 121 14.01 -17.06 -6.66
N SER A 122 14.34 -18.13 -7.35
CA SER A 122 13.64 -19.40 -7.26
C SER A 122 14.60 -20.50 -6.87
N GLN A 123 14.22 -21.29 -5.88
CA GLN A 123 15.01 -22.39 -5.35
C GLN A 123 14.09 -23.58 -5.10
N ILE A 124 14.56 -24.78 -5.43
CA ILE A 124 13.87 -26.02 -5.09
C ILE A 124 14.15 -26.32 -3.62
N GLY A 125 13.09 -26.45 -2.82
CA GLY A 125 13.15 -26.80 -1.40
C GLY A 125 13.50 -28.27 -1.18
N GLU A 126 13.73 -28.63 0.09
CA GLU A 126 13.96 -30.03 0.49
C GLU A 126 12.71 -30.91 0.28
N ASP A 127 11.54 -30.29 0.23
CA ASP A 127 10.24 -30.89 -0.11
C ASP A 127 10.09 -31.18 -1.60
N GLY A 128 11.04 -30.75 -2.44
CA GLY A 128 10.99 -30.87 -3.89
C GLY A 128 10.11 -29.80 -4.58
N GLU A 129 9.52 -28.89 -3.81
CA GLU A 129 8.68 -27.81 -4.33
C GLU A 129 9.51 -26.58 -4.71
N GLN A 130 9.01 -25.80 -5.66
CA GLN A 130 9.69 -24.60 -6.14
C GLN A 130 9.29 -23.39 -5.30
N HIS A 131 10.18 -22.93 -4.43
CA HIS A 131 9.95 -21.71 -3.65
C HIS A 131 10.42 -20.47 -4.39
N VAL A 132 9.56 -19.45 -4.46
CA VAL A 132 9.87 -18.17 -5.12
C VAL A 132 9.87 -17.04 -4.10
N LYS A 133 10.93 -16.24 -4.13
CA LYS A 133 11.07 -15.03 -3.30
C LYS A 133 11.31 -13.82 -4.19
N MET A 134 10.75 -12.68 -3.79
CA MET A 134 10.88 -11.43 -4.53
C MET A 134 11.36 -10.29 -3.63
N GLY A 135 12.51 -9.71 -3.97
CA GLY A 135 13.02 -8.49 -3.36
C GLY A 135 12.88 -7.29 -4.29
N LYS A 136 12.51 -6.13 -3.75
CA LYS A 136 12.59 -4.84 -4.47
C LYS A 136 13.54 -3.92 -3.71
N LEU A 137 14.53 -3.39 -4.42
CA LEU A 137 15.43 -2.37 -3.91
C LEU A 137 15.15 -1.05 -4.63
N HIS A 138 14.73 -0.04 -3.86
CA HIS A 138 14.58 1.32 -4.34
C HIS A 138 15.82 2.15 -4.02
N LEU A 139 16.47 2.69 -5.05
CA LEU A 139 17.55 3.66 -4.95
C LEU A 139 16.97 5.03 -5.30
N VAL A 140 16.70 5.83 -4.28
CA VAL A 140 15.99 7.11 -4.39
C VAL A 140 16.98 8.26 -4.29
N ASP A 141 16.97 9.14 -5.29
CA ASP A 141 17.67 10.42 -5.31
C ASP A 141 16.63 11.54 -5.21
N LEU A 142 16.52 12.13 -4.02
CA LEU A 142 15.49 13.13 -3.72
C LEU A 142 15.88 14.50 -4.31
N ALA A 143 14.86 15.30 -4.64
CA ALA A 143 15.03 16.72 -4.92
C ALA A 143 15.65 17.44 -3.70
N GLY A 144 16.26 18.59 -3.95
CA GLY A 144 16.90 19.41 -2.93
C GLY A 144 15.96 19.75 -1.77
N SER A 145 16.46 19.65 -0.53
CA SER A 145 15.68 19.91 0.69
C SER A 145 15.56 21.40 1.04
N GLU A 146 16.19 22.27 0.27
CA GLU A 146 16.28 23.70 0.56
C GLU A 146 14.93 24.42 0.57
N ARG A 147 14.78 25.40 1.48
CA ARG A 147 13.53 26.14 1.61
C ARG A 147 13.34 27.17 0.48
N GLN A 148 12.11 27.26 -0.01
CA GLN A 148 11.66 28.18 -1.05
C GLN A 148 11.96 29.65 -0.80
N SER A 149 12.04 30.09 0.46
CA SER A 149 12.26 31.49 0.84
C SER A 149 13.57 32.08 0.32
N LYS A 150 14.55 31.25 -0.03
CA LYS A 150 15.81 31.68 -0.67
C LYS A 150 15.69 31.86 -2.20
N THR A 151 14.59 31.42 -2.81
CA THR A 151 14.39 31.53 -4.26
C THR A 151 13.64 32.83 -4.60
N LYS A 152 14.30 33.76 -5.30
CA LYS A 152 13.67 34.99 -5.83
C LYS A 152 12.75 34.70 -7.04
N ALA A 153 12.06 33.56 -7.04
CA ALA A 153 11.27 33.08 -8.17
C ALA A 153 9.86 33.67 -8.16
N THR A 154 9.45 34.29 -9.28
CA THR A 154 8.11 34.87 -9.46
C THR A 154 7.30 34.10 -10.52
N GLY A 155 5.97 34.20 -10.45
CA GLY A 155 5.06 33.66 -11.48
C GLY A 155 5.01 32.13 -11.56
N GLN A 156 5.17 31.58 -12.77
CA GLN A 156 5.06 30.14 -13.04
C GLN A 156 6.12 29.31 -12.29
N ARG A 157 7.32 29.88 -12.09
CA ARG A 157 8.39 29.27 -11.29
C ARG A 157 8.04 29.14 -9.80
N LEU A 158 7.22 30.05 -9.26
CA LEU A 158 6.73 29.95 -7.89
C LEU A 158 5.75 28.79 -7.74
N ARG A 159 4.79 28.63 -8.67
CA ARG A 159 3.83 27.51 -8.67
C ARG A 159 4.53 26.15 -8.81
N GLU A 160 5.56 26.08 -9.65
CA GLU A 160 6.42 24.91 -9.81
C GLU A 160 7.18 24.60 -8.50
N ALA A 161 7.85 25.61 -7.92
CA ALA A 161 8.55 25.46 -6.64
C ALA A 161 7.62 24.97 -5.52
N THR A 162 6.38 25.48 -5.44
CA THR A 162 5.35 25.02 -4.49
C THR A 162 5.06 23.53 -4.65
N LYS A 163 4.96 23.02 -5.88
CA LYS A 163 4.70 21.60 -6.16
C LYS A 163 5.91 20.71 -5.93
N ILE A 164 7.13 21.20 -6.15
CA ILE A 164 8.35 20.44 -5.83
C ILE A 164 8.43 20.18 -4.32
N ASN A 165 8.23 21.23 -3.51
CA ASN A 165 8.23 21.06 -2.06
C ASN A 165 6.98 20.37 -1.53
N LEU A 166 5.91 20.21 -2.32
CA LEU A 166 4.75 19.42 -1.89
C LEU A 166 5.17 17.98 -1.55
N SER A 167 5.98 17.35 -2.41
CA SER A 167 6.48 15.98 -2.19
C SER A 167 7.34 15.86 -0.93
N LEU A 168 8.33 16.75 -0.72
CA LEU A 168 9.22 16.74 0.45
C LEU A 168 8.51 17.16 1.74
N SER A 169 7.62 18.14 1.67
CA SER A 169 6.79 18.56 2.81
C SER A 169 5.82 17.45 3.21
N THR A 170 5.21 16.77 2.23
CA THR A 170 4.34 15.63 2.48
C THR A 170 5.12 14.47 3.09
N LEU A 171 6.33 14.21 2.60
CA LEU A 171 7.23 13.23 3.22
C LEU A 171 7.50 13.58 4.69
N GLY A 172 7.74 14.86 5.01
CA GLY A 172 7.91 15.31 6.40
C GLY A 172 6.67 15.09 7.26
N ASN A 173 5.48 15.33 6.70
CA ASN A 173 4.21 15.10 7.38
C ASN A 173 3.95 13.61 7.63
N VAL A 174 4.27 12.75 6.67
CA VAL A 174 4.20 11.28 6.80
C VAL A 174 5.12 10.81 7.92
N ILE A 175 6.37 11.27 7.94
CA ILE A 175 7.34 10.92 8.98
C ILE A 175 6.84 11.37 10.35
N SER A 176 6.32 12.60 10.46
CA SER A 176 5.82 13.12 11.75
C SER A 176 4.62 12.31 12.24
N ALA A 177 3.66 12.03 11.36
CA ALA A 177 2.51 11.19 11.69
C ALA A 177 2.89 9.77 12.14
N LEU A 178 3.91 9.17 11.53
CA LEU A 178 4.41 7.84 11.89
C LEU A 178 5.14 7.80 13.24
N VAL A 179 5.86 8.88 13.58
CA VAL A 179 6.64 8.97 14.82
C VAL A 179 5.76 9.33 16.01
N ASP A 180 4.80 10.23 15.81
CA ASP A 180 3.90 10.67 16.89
C ASP A 180 2.98 9.52 17.34
N GLY A 181 2.63 8.60 16.45
CA GLY A 181 1.80 7.42 16.74
C GLY A 181 0.35 7.74 17.14
N GLN A 182 0.01 9.02 17.31
CA GLN A 182 -1.33 9.51 17.67
C GLN A 182 -2.28 9.60 16.46
N SER A 183 -1.72 9.70 15.25
CA SER A 183 -2.53 9.84 14.03
C SER A 183 -2.92 8.47 13.50
N SER A 184 -4.23 8.19 13.45
CA SER A 184 -4.76 6.98 12.83
C SER A 184 -4.57 6.96 11.30
N HIS A 185 -4.39 8.14 10.69
CA HIS A 185 -4.27 8.29 9.25
C HIS A 185 -2.95 8.95 8.86
N VAL A 186 -2.11 8.18 8.17
CA VAL A 186 -0.84 8.66 7.60
C VAL A 186 -1.07 9.16 6.17
N PRO A 187 -0.71 10.40 5.83
CA PRO A 187 -1.11 11.06 4.57
C PRO A 187 -0.27 10.66 3.34
N TYR A 188 -0.04 9.36 3.10
CA TYR A 188 0.75 8.90 1.93
C TYR A 188 0.20 9.39 0.60
N ARG A 189 -1.13 9.55 0.49
CA ARG A 189 -1.83 9.93 -0.75
C ARG A 189 -1.60 11.38 -1.20
N ASN A 190 -1.04 12.23 -0.33
CA ASN A 190 -0.87 13.66 -0.62
C ASN A 190 0.28 13.95 -1.61
N SER A 191 1.16 12.99 -1.90
CA SER A 191 2.15 13.10 -2.97
C SER A 191 2.41 11.76 -3.65
N LYS A 192 2.78 11.77 -4.95
CA LYS A 192 3.15 10.55 -5.68
C LYS A 192 4.37 9.87 -5.07
N LEU A 193 5.33 10.66 -4.59
CA LEU A 193 6.54 10.15 -3.91
C LEU A 193 6.18 9.34 -2.67
N THR A 194 5.37 9.90 -1.77
CA THR A 194 4.98 9.20 -0.52
C THR A 194 4.06 8.01 -0.76
N ARG A 195 3.29 7.99 -1.86
CA ARG A 195 2.55 6.78 -2.27
C ARG A 195 3.48 5.68 -2.73
N LEU A 196 4.46 6.00 -3.58
CA LEU A 196 5.42 5.01 -4.10
C LEU A 196 6.36 4.49 -3.01
N LEU A 197 6.66 5.31 -2.00
CA LEU A 197 7.52 4.94 -0.86
C LEU A 197 6.73 4.52 0.39
N GLN A 198 5.43 4.23 0.25
CA GLN A 198 4.58 3.85 1.37
C GLN A 198 5.14 2.64 2.14
N ASP A 199 5.64 1.62 1.42
CA ASP A 199 6.26 0.45 2.07
C ASP A 199 7.56 0.80 2.80
N SER A 200 8.28 1.80 2.29
CA SER A 200 9.56 2.25 2.86
C SER A 200 9.38 3.05 4.16
N LEU A 201 8.20 3.59 4.42
CA LEU A 201 7.92 4.47 5.55
C LEU A 201 6.82 3.84 6.41
N GLY A 202 7.18 3.00 7.38
CA GLY A 202 6.22 2.32 8.27
C GLY A 202 5.58 1.05 7.70
N GLY A 203 5.97 0.61 6.51
CA GLY A 203 5.43 -0.60 5.86
C GLY A 203 6.39 -1.80 5.83
N ASN A 204 6.22 -2.63 4.79
CA ASN A 204 7.03 -3.84 4.57
C ASN A 204 8.32 -3.51 3.79
N SER A 205 9.31 -2.93 4.47
CA SER A 205 10.61 -2.64 3.85
C SER A 205 11.70 -2.46 4.89
N LYS A 206 12.94 -2.77 4.50
CA LYS A 206 14.14 -2.30 5.22
C LYS A 206 14.57 -0.99 4.57
N THR A 207 14.54 0.08 5.35
CA THR A 207 14.80 1.44 4.83
C THR A 207 16.04 2.04 5.45
N LEU A 208 16.92 2.58 4.61
CA LEU A 208 18.08 3.37 5.00
C LEU A 208 17.92 4.79 4.47
N MET A 209 18.06 5.79 5.35
CA MET A 209 18.07 7.20 4.96
C MET A 209 19.48 7.77 5.12
N CYS A 210 20.02 8.34 4.04
CA CYS A 210 21.27 9.10 4.06
C CYS A 210 20.96 10.60 4.10
N ALA A 211 21.26 11.25 5.22
CA ALA A 211 21.11 12.70 5.36
C ALA A 211 22.40 13.41 4.92
N ASN A 212 22.40 14.01 3.73
CA ASN A 212 23.56 14.76 3.22
C ASN A 212 23.52 16.21 3.73
N ILE A 213 24.62 16.64 4.35
CA ILE A 213 24.76 17.97 4.96
C ILE A 213 26.00 18.69 4.43
N SER A 214 26.01 20.01 4.57
CA SER A 214 27.15 20.87 4.24
C SER A 214 27.78 21.40 5.52
N PRO A 215 29.13 21.37 5.65
CA PRO A 215 29.82 21.95 6.81
C PRO A 215 29.95 23.49 6.72
N ALA A 216 29.66 24.10 5.56
CA ALA A 216 29.79 25.55 5.39
C ALA A 216 28.74 26.34 6.18
N ASP A 217 29.18 27.42 6.84
CA ASP A 217 28.35 28.30 7.67
C ASP A 217 27.13 28.87 6.94
N LEU A 218 27.28 29.22 5.65
CA LEU A 218 26.22 29.71 4.78
C LEU A 218 25.01 28.75 4.68
N ASN A 219 25.23 27.46 4.96
CA ASN A 219 24.22 26.40 4.88
C ASN A 219 23.74 25.93 6.26
N TYR A 220 24.09 26.64 7.34
CA TYR A 220 23.77 26.24 8.72
C TYR A 220 22.28 25.87 8.90
N ASP A 221 21.35 26.74 8.48
CA ASP A 221 19.91 26.52 8.64
C ASP A 221 19.39 25.27 7.91
N GLU A 222 19.94 25.00 6.72
CA GLU A 222 19.57 23.84 5.90
C GLU A 222 20.14 22.55 6.50
N THR A 223 21.40 22.60 6.96
CA THR A 223 22.04 21.49 7.68
C THR A 223 21.26 21.12 8.94
N ILE A 224 20.87 22.10 9.78
CA ILE A 224 20.05 21.85 10.97
C ILE A 224 18.68 21.29 10.61
N SER A 225 18.02 21.84 9.58
CA SER A 225 16.72 21.33 9.10
C SER A 225 16.80 19.86 8.67
N THR A 226 17.83 19.50 7.90
CA THR A 226 18.09 18.12 7.44
C THR A 226 18.37 17.17 8.61
N LEU A 227 19.17 17.60 9.60
CA LEU A 227 19.45 16.79 10.80
C LEU A 227 18.21 16.55 11.65
N ARG A 228 17.39 17.58 11.88
CA ARG A 228 16.10 17.44 12.61
C ARG A 228 15.17 16.49 11.88
N TYR A 229 15.13 16.56 10.55
CA TYR A 229 14.36 15.65 9.72
C TYR A 229 14.82 14.19 9.86
N ALA A 230 16.13 13.96 9.75
CA ALA A 230 16.73 12.63 9.92
C ALA A 230 16.51 12.07 11.33
N ASN A 231 16.60 12.91 12.36
CA ASN A 231 16.35 12.53 13.75
C ASN A 231 14.91 12.03 13.97
N ARG A 232 13.92 12.65 13.31
CA ARG A 232 12.53 12.14 13.32
C ARG A 232 12.43 10.82 12.55
N ALA A 233 12.97 10.77 11.33
CA ALA A 233 12.91 9.58 10.47
C ALA A 233 13.49 8.31 11.14
N LYS A 234 14.54 8.47 11.96
CA LYS A 234 15.15 7.39 12.77
C LYS A 234 14.15 6.63 13.64
N ASN A 235 13.09 7.29 14.10
CA ASN A 235 12.12 6.70 15.03
C ASN A 235 10.99 5.93 14.33
N ILE A 236 10.96 5.91 13.00
CA ILE A 236 9.97 5.14 12.24
C ILE A 236 10.24 3.64 12.42
N LYS A 237 9.18 2.90 12.73
CA LYS A 237 9.24 1.44 12.86
C LYS A 237 8.61 0.77 11.64
N ASN A 238 9.43 0.13 10.82
CA ASN A 238 8.98 -0.71 9.71
C ASN A 238 8.72 -2.15 10.17
N ARG A 239 7.85 -2.85 9.45
CA ARG A 239 7.55 -4.28 9.66
C ARG A 239 7.98 -5.08 8.43
N ALA A 240 9.28 -5.25 8.25
CA ALA A 240 9.83 -5.99 7.13
C ALA A 240 9.53 -7.50 7.24
N ARG A 241 9.06 -8.09 6.15
CA ARG A 241 8.72 -9.50 5.96
C ARG A 241 9.35 -9.98 4.65
N ILE A 242 9.63 -11.27 4.56
CA ILE A 242 10.09 -11.89 3.31
C ILE A 242 8.89 -11.96 2.37
N ASN A 243 9.03 -11.50 1.12
CA ASN A 243 7.98 -11.65 0.12
C ASN A 243 8.18 -12.98 -0.58
N GLU A 244 7.28 -13.90 -0.29
CA GLU A 244 7.25 -15.27 -0.80
C GLU A 244 5.80 -15.70 -0.95
N ASP A 245 5.58 -16.84 -1.60
CA ASP A 245 4.23 -17.35 -1.76
C ASP A 245 3.58 -17.62 -0.39
N PRO A 246 2.27 -17.35 -0.22
CA PRO A 246 1.60 -17.49 1.06
C PRO A 246 1.72 -18.91 1.65
N LYS A 247 1.78 -19.93 0.79
CA LYS A 247 1.99 -21.33 1.16
C LYS A 247 3.37 -21.53 1.80
N ASP A 248 4.42 -21.02 1.15
CA ASP A 248 5.81 -21.08 1.62
C ASP A 248 6.01 -20.31 2.93
N ALA A 249 5.35 -19.16 3.07
CA ALA A 249 5.37 -18.38 4.29
C ALA A 249 4.75 -19.14 5.47
N LEU A 250 3.63 -19.84 5.24
CA LEU A 250 2.95 -20.65 6.24
C LEU A 250 3.77 -21.88 6.63
N LEU A 251 4.35 -22.57 5.63
CA LEU A 251 5.24 -23.72 5.85
C LEU A 251 6.43 -23.34 6.73
N ARG A 252 7.08 -22.19 6.48
CA ARG A 252 8.19 -21.72 7.32
C ARG A 252 7.74 -21.36 8.73
N GLN A 253 6.59 -20.70 8.88
CA GLN A 253 6.05 -20.40 10.21
C GLN A 253 5.81 -21.68 11.00
N PHE A 254 5.20 -22.70 10.38
CA PHE A 254 4.99 -24.00 11.00
C PHE A 254 6.31 -24.72 11.30
N GLN A 255 7.32 -24.66 10.43
CA GLN A 255 8.64 -25.25 10.70
C GLN A 255 9.30 -24.60 11.92
N VAL A 256 9.29 -23.26 12.01
CA VAL A 256 9.82 -22.52 13.17
C VAL A 256 9.05 -22.86 14.44
N GLU A 257 7.72 -22.95 14.36
CA GLU A 257 6.87 -23.29 15.50
C GLU A 257 7.08 -24.74 15.94
N ILE A 258 7.22 -25.70 15.01
CA ILE A 258 7.58 -27.09 15.30
C ILE A 258 8.95 -27.15 15.98
N GLU A 259 9.92 -26.39 15.51
CA GLU A 259 11.26 -26.36 16.11
C GLU A 259 11.24 -25.75 17.52
N GLN A 260 10.49 -24.67 17.73
CA GLN A 260 10.27 -24.09 19.06
C GLN A 260 9.56 -25.06 20.00
N LEU A 261 8.52 -25.76 19.53
CA LEU A 261 7.79 -26.75 20.31
C LEU A 261 8.65 -27.98 20.62
N ARG A 262 9.48 -28.44 19.67
CA ARG A 262 10.47 -29.51 19.89
C ARG A 262 11.47 -29.10 20.97
N LYS A 263 11.99 -27.88 20.89
CA LYS A 263 12.90 -27.35 21.90
C LYS A 263 12.25 -27.25 23.29
N GLN A 264 11.00 -26.78 23.37
CA GLN A 264 10.25 -26.76 24.63
C GLN A 264 9.95 -28.17 25.17
N LEU A 265 9.79 -29.17 24.29
CA LEU A 265 9.62 -30.57 24.69
C LEU A 265 10.94 -31.20 25.15
N GLU A 266 12.07 -30.82 24.58
CA GLU A 266 13.40 -31.22 25.06
C GLU A 266 13.72 -30.57 26.41
N GLU A 267 13.43 -29.27 26.58
CA GLU A 267 13.60 -28.54 27.84
C GLU A 267 12.70 -29.10 28.95
N ASN A 268 11.41 -29.36 28.67
CA ASN A 268 10.51 -30.03 29.63
C ASN A 268 10.81 -31.53 29.81
N GLY A 269 11.42 -32.17 28.81
CA GLY A 269 11.87 -33.57 28.89
C GLY A 269 13.09 -33.75 29.79
N ALA A 270 13.99 -32.75 29.83
CA ALA A 270 15.12 -32.69 30.73
C ALA A 270 14.69 -32.50 32.20
N GLU A 271 13.68 -31.66 32.47
CA GLU A 271 13.09 -31.50 33.82
C GLU A 271 12.43 -32.79 34.33
N LEU A 272 11.90 -33.63 33.44
CA LEU A 272 11.36 -34.95 33.82
C LEU A 272 12.47 -35.96 34.16
N SER A 273 13.63 -35.89 33.50
CA SER A 273 14.77 -36.79 33.79
C SER A 273 15.51 -36.44 35.09
N GLU A 274 15.52 -35.18 35.53
CA GLU A 274 16.06 -34.82 36.86
C GLU A 274 15.09 -35.13 38.02
N SER A 275 13.81 -35.40 37.72
CA SER A 275 12.80 -35.76 38.74
C SER A 275 12.58 -37.27 38.94
N GLU A 276 13.22 -38.13 38.14
CA GLU A 276 13.13 -39.59 38.29
C GLU A 276 14.17 -40.18 39.27
N ASP A 277 15.17 -39.40 39.71
CA ASP A 277 16.16 -39.84 40.71
C ASP A 277 15.78 -39.50 42.17
N GLU A 278 14.69 -38.77 42.41
CA GLU A 278 14.16 -38.54 43.77
C GLU A 278 12.62 -38.62 43.82
N SER A 279 12.06 -39.83 43.82
CA SER A 279 10.90 -40.21 44.67
C SER A 279 10.41 -41.63 44.41
N GLU A 280 10.88 -42.57 45.24
CA GLU A 280 10.04 -43.69 45.66
C GLU A 280 8.82 -43.12 46.39
N ASP A 281 7.63 -43.12 45.77
CA ASP A 281 6.39 -43.45 46.49
C ASP A 281 5.11 -43.56 45.65
N SER A 282 4.37 -44.63 45.95
CA SER A 282 2.94 -44.92 45.70
C SER A 282 2.42 -45.16 44.26
N GLU A 283 1.88 -46.37 44.04
CA GLU A 283 1.28 -46.85 42.79
C GLU A 283 0.01 -46.09 42.36
N GLU A 284 -0.64 -45.35 43.27
CA GLU A 284 -1.91 -44.64 43.05
C GLU A 284 -1.75 -43.37 42.17
N SER A 285 -0.56 -42.77 42.13
CA SER A 285 -0.28 -41.57 41.30
C SER A 285 0.03 -41.88 39.83
N ARG A 286 0.32 -43.15 39.47
CA ARG A 286 0.62 -43.54 38.09
C ARG A 286 -0.65 -43.70 37.23
N GLU A 287 -1.76 -44.07 37.83
CA GLU A 287 -3.03 -44.30 37.14
C GLU A 287 -3.70 -42.97 36.73
N THR A 288 -3.67 -41.97 37.61
CA THR A 288 -4.23 -40.63 37.34
C THR A 288 -3.45 -39.83 36.28
N LYS A 289 -2.12 -40.02 36.18
CA LYS A 289 -1.29 -39.42 35.13
C LYS A 289 -1.53 -40.07 33.75
N ARG A 290 -1.77 -41.38 33.69
CA ARG A 290 -2.10 -42.10 32.45
C ARG A 290 -3.46 -41.68 31.89
N ASP A 291 -4.46 -41.51 32.75
CA ASP A 291 -5.81 -41.11 32.33
C ASP A 291 -5.86 -39.67 31.80
N LYS A 292 -5.13 -38.74 32.40
CA LYS A 292 -5.01 -37.36 31.87
C LYS A 292 -4.34 -37.33 30.50
N LYS A 293 -3.34 -38.19 30.25
CA LYS A 293 -2.63 -38.27 28.95
C LYS A 293 -3.51 -38.91 27.87
N ALA A 294 -4.31 -39.92 28.21
CA ALA A 294 -5.26 -40.54 27.28
C ALA A 294 -6.44 -39.62 26.90
N ARG A 295 -6.92 -38.81 27.85
CA ARG A 295 -8.00 -37.84 27.61
C ARG A 295 -7.54 -36.67 26.72
N ARG A 296 -6.29 -36.23 26.88
CA ARG A 296 -5.69 -35.18 26.03
C ARG A 296 -5.42 -35.66 24.59
N ARG A 297 -5.00 -36.92 24.39
CA ARG A 297 -4.87 -37.52 23.04
C ARG A 297 -6.21 -37.64 22.32
N ARG A 298 -7.28 -38.04 23.02
CA ARG A 298 -8.62 -38.10 22.43
C ARG A 298 -9.17 -36.72 22.03
N SER A 299 -8.92 -35.69 22.84
CA SER A 299 -9.32 -34.33 22.51
C SER A 299 -8.59 -33.75 21.29
N LEU A 300 -7.31 -34.10 21.08
CA LEU A 300 -6.57 -33.69 19.89
C LEU A 300 -7.01 -34.44 18.63
N MET A 301 -7.40 -35.70 18.75
CA MET A 301 -7.82 -36.52 17.62
C MET A 301 -9.17 -36.03 17.06
N LEU A 302 -10.09 -35.62 17.94
CA LEU A 302 -11.36 -35.00 17.57
C LEU A 302 -11.19 -33.63 16.88
N SER A 303 -10.18 -32.83 17.26
CA SER A 303 -9.95 -31.53 16.61
C SER A 303 -9.25 -31.65 15.25
N VAL A 304 -8.60 -32.78 14.97
CA VAL A 304 -8.00 -33.08 13.65
C VAL A 304 -9.07 -33.61 12.70
N GLU A 305 -10.00 -34.42 13.20
CA GLU A 305 -11.14 -34.96 12.44
C GLU A 305 -12.12 -33.84 12.01
N GLU A 306 -12.35 -32.82 12.85
CA GLU A 306 -13.14 -31.63 12.48
C GLU A 306 -12.49 -30.71 11.44
N LEU A 307 -11.20 -30.89 11.13
CA LEU A 307 -10.48 -30.12 10.09
C LEU A 307 -10.38 -30.86 8.75
N GLU A 308 -10.50 -32.20 8.73
CA GLU A 308 -10.50 -32.99 7.49
C GLU A 308 -11.86 -32.96 6.76
N ASP A 309 -12.96 -32.69 7.46
CA ASP A 309 -14.32 -32.60 6.88
C ASP A 309 -14.62 -31.28 6.15
N ARG A 310 -13.66 -30.35 6.06
CA ARG A 310 -13.85 -29.03 5.41
C ARG A 310 -13.24 -28.89 4.01
N ASP A 311 -12.56 -29.91 3.49
CA ASP A 311 -11.88 -29.85 2.18
C ASP A 311 -12.51 -30.74 1.08
N THR A 312 -13.67 -31.37 1.30
CA THR A 312 -14.32 -32.25 0.30
C THR A 312 -15.57 -31.70 -0.37
N ASP A 313 -15.73 -30.37 -0.52
CA ASP A 313 -16.88 -29.78 -1.24
C ASP A 313 -16.50 -28.79 -2.35
N SER A 314 -15.42 -29.05 -3.11
CA SER A 314 -15.01 -28.15 -4.21
C SER A 314 -14.31 -28.80 -5.42
N THR A 315 -14.53 -30.09 -5.72
CA THR A 315 -13.95 -30.69 -6.93
C THR A 315 -14.85 -31.72 -7.62
N GLU A 316 -15.97 -31.28 -8.21
CA GLU A 316 -16.63 -32.06 -9.29
C GLU A 316 -17.33 -31.13 -10.28
N LYS A 317 -16.58 -30.56 -11.23
CA LYS A 317 -17.02 -30.31 -12.61
C LYS A 317 -15.78 -30.26 -13.48
N ILE A 318 -15.63 -31.19 -14.43
CA ILE A 318 -15.15 -31.00 -15.81
C ILE A 318 -14.98 -32.37 -16.50
N ASP A 319 -15.51 -32.42 -17.72
CA ASP A 319 -15.27 -33.35 -18.83
C ASP A 319 -15.87 -34.77 -18.86
N LYS A 320 -16.80 -34.96 -19.81
CA LYS A 320 -16.62 -35.88 -20.95
C LYS A 320 -17.73 -35.74 -22.02
N ALA A 321 -17.37 -35.18 -23.17
CA ALA A 321 -17.76 -35.62 -24.51
C ALA A 321 -16.72 -36.69 -24.95
N GLU A 322 -16.93 -37.68 -25.83
CA GLU A 322 -17.77 -37.86 -27.02
C GLU A 322 -17.62 -39.34 -27.49
N ARG A 323 -18.50 -39.80 -28.41
CA ARG A 323 -18.43 -40.91 -29.41
C ARG A 323 -19.81 -41.61 -29.49
N ASP A 324 -20.44 -41.91 -30.63
CA ASP A 324 -19.97 -42.23 -31.98
C ASP A 324 -21.01 -41.91 -33.10
N ASP A 325 -20.45 -41.93 -34.31
CA ASP A 325 -20.87 -41.64 -35.68
C ASP A 325 -22.04 -42.46 -36.30
N LYS A 326 -22.80 -41.82 -37.22
CA LYS A 326 -23.09 -42.28 -38.60
C LYS A 326 -24.12 -41.41 -39.36
N SER A 327 -23.84 -41.17 -40.64
CA SER A 327 -24.75 -40.70 -41.71
C SER A 327 -24.77 -41.78 -42.83
N PRO A 328 -25.47 -41.66 -44.00
CA PRO A 328 -26.27 -40.54 -44.55
C PRO A 328 -27.57 -40.92 -45.34
N VAL A 329 -28.24 -39.87 -45.87
CA VAL A 329 -29.15 -39.78 -47.05
C VAL A 329 -30.66 -40.14 -46.89
N ASP A 330 -31.53 -39.11 -46.83
CA ASP A 330 -32.42 -38.64 -47.92
C ASP A 330 -33.53 -37.75 -47.34
N ILE A 331 -33.39 -36.45 -47.62
CA ILE A 331 -34.30 -35.36 -47.28
C ILE A 331 -35.21 -35.19 -48.50
N ASP A 332 -36.53 -35.33 -48.32
CA ASP A 332 -37.64 -34.77 -49.15
C ASP A 332 -38.93 -35.62 -49.14
N VAL A 333 -38.95 -36.82 -48.54
CA VAL A 333 -40.17 -37.67 -48.51
C VAL A 333 -40.95 -37.60 -47.18
N ILE A 334 -40.38 -37.04 -46.12
CA ILE A 334 -40.96 -37.06 -44.77
C ILE A 334 -41.82 -35.82 -44.46
N GLU A 335 -41.51 -34.64 -45.02
CA GLU A 335 -42.28 -33.41 -44.76
C GLU A 335 -43.64 -33.38 -45.48
N LEU A 336 -43.76 -34.01 -46.65
CA LEU A 336 -45.01 -34.09 -47.41
C LEU A 336 -46.06 -35.02 -46.75
N LYS A 337 -45.62 -36.03 -45.99
CA LYS A 337 -46.54 -36.94 -45.27
C LYS A 337 -47.09 -36.32 -43.98
N LYS A 338 -46.32 -35.52 -43.25
CA LYS A 338 -46.79 -34.83 -42.03
C LYS A 338 -47.86 -33.77 -42.33
N THR A 339 -47.69 -33.02 -43.42
CA THR A 339 -48.63 -31.96 -43.81
C THR A 339 -49.97 -32.48 -44.34
N GLN A 340 -50.00 -33.67 -44.94
CA GLN A 340 -51.27 -34.32 -45.32
C GLN A 340 -52.06 -34.81 -44.10
N THR A 341 -51.39 -35.41 -43.11
CA THR A 341 -52.06 -35.89 -41.89
C THR A 341 -52.68 -34.77 -41.04
N GLU A 342 -52.05 -33.58 -41.03
CA GLU A 342 -52.59 -32.43 -40.31
C GLU A 342 -53.81 -31.79 -41.01
N LYS A 343 -53.84 -31.80 -42.35
CA LYS A 343 -54.98 -31.30 -43.13
C LYS A 343 -56.22 -32.19 -42.99
N GLU A 344 -56.06 -33.50 -42.91
CA GLU A 344 -57.19 -34.43 -42.71
C GLU A 344 -57.80 -34.28 -41.31
N ALA A 345 -56.97 -34.14 -40.27
CA ALA A 345 -57.44 -33.89 -38.90
C ALA A 345 -58.19 -32.56 -38.73
N LEU A 346 -57.80 -31.51 -39.48
CA LEU A 346 -58.52 -30.23 -39.51
C LEU A 346 -59.87 -30.31 -40.23
N ARG A 347 -59.97 -31.16 -41.28
CA ARG A 347 -61.21 -31.34 -42.04
C ARG A 347 -62.27 -32.08 -41.23
N GLU A 348 -61.86 -33.10 -40.47
CA GLU A 348 -62.72 -33.86 -39.58
C GLU A 348 -63.26 -33.00 -38.41
N LYS A 349 -62.42 -32.09 -37.87
CA LYS A 349 -62.85 -31.08 -36.89
C LYS A 349 -63.85 -30.09 -37.47
N MET A 350 -63.69 -29.66 -38.72
CA MET A 350 -64.62 -28.73 -39.37
C MET A 350 -65.99 -29.38 -39.63
N GLN A 351 -66.02 -30.66 -40.01
CA GLN A 351 -67.25 -31.42 -40.23
C GLN A 351 -68.01 -31.65 -38.92
N ASN A 352 -67.30 -31.89 -37.81
CA ASN A 352 -67.88 -31.95 -36.46
C ASN A 352 -68.41 -30.60 -35.95
N LEU A 353 -67.84 -29.48 -36.38
CA LEU A 353 -68.34 -28.14 -36.08
C LEU A 353 -69.57 -27.77 -36.93
N GLN A 354 -69.61 -28.14 -38.21
CA GLN A 354 -70.78 -27.94 -39.06
C GLN A 354 -71.99 -28.78 -38.61
N ASN A 355 -71.76 -30.03 -38.20
CA ASN A 355 -72.83 -30.90 -37.68
C ASN A 355 -73.41 -30.40 -36.35
N LYS A 356 -72.66 -29.59 -35.57
CA LYS A 356 -73.14 -28.95 -34.35
C LYS A 356 -73.90 -27.63 -34.57
N ILE A 357 -73.82 -27.05 -35.76
CA ILE A 357 -74.48 -25.77 -36.10
C ILE A 357 -75.87 -26.01 -36.76
N LEU A 358 -76.16 -27.23 -37.22
CA LEU A 358 -77.41 -27.53 -37.92
C LEU A 358 -78.54 -28.06 -37.01
N VAL A 359 -78.30 -28.28 -35.72
CA VAL A 359 -79.32 -28.78 -34.78
C VAL A 359 -79.34 -27.92 -33.52
N GLY A 360 -80.38 -27.10 -33.39
CA GLY A 360 -80.71 -26.40 -32.16
C GLY A 360 -80.66 -24.89 -32.29
N GLY A 361 -81.70 -24.33 -32.90
CA GLY A 361 -82.07 -22.94 -32.70
C GLY A 361 -82.47 -22.66 -31.25
N GLU A 362 -82.57 -21.36 -30.97
CA GLU A 362 -82.93 -20.68 -29.73
C GLU A 362 -81.72 -20.23 -28.86
N ASN A 363 -81.65 -18.90 -28.69
CA ASN A 363 -80.74 -18.09 -27.87
C ASN A 363 -79.43 -17.58 -28.52
N LEU A 364 -79.46 -17.25 -29.82
CA LEU A 364 -78.40 -16.45 -30.47
C LEU A 364 -78.52 -14.94 -30.18
N LEU A 365 -79.75 -14.41 -30.04
CA LEU A 365 -79.96 -12.98 -29.81
C LEU A 365 -79.59 -12.56 -28.38
N GLU A 366 -80.03 -13.33 -27.37
CA GLU A 366 -79.71 -13.07 -25.95
C GLU A 366 -78.21 -13.23 -25.65
N LYS A 367 -77.53 -14.19 -26.28
CA LYS A 367 -76.08 -14.35 -26.14
C LYS A 367 -75.30 -13.22 -26.82
N ALA A 368 -75.77 -12.72 -27.97
CA ALA A 368 -75.16 -11.58 -28.64
C ALA A 368 -75.30 -10.30 -27.80
N GLU A 369 -76.49 -10.02 -27.25
CA GLU A 369 -76.73 -8.87 -26.37
C GLU A 369 -75.94 -8.97 -25.06
N ALA A 370 -75.89 -10.14 -24.42
CA ALA A 370 -75.07 -10.34 -23.22
C ALA A 370 -73.57 -10.17 -23.51
N GLN A 371 -73.10 -10.61 -24.68
CA GLN A 371 -71.71 -10.45 -25.08
C GLN A 371 -71.36 -9.00 -25.43
N GLU A 372 -72.29 -8.25 -26.02
CA GLU A 372 -72.13 -6.82 -26.30
C GLU A 372 -72.10 -5.98 -25.01
N GLN A 373 -72.95 -6.30 -24.03
CA GLN A 373 -72.91 -5.67 -22.71
C GLN A 373 -71.60 -5.95 -21.96
N LEU A 374 -71.08 -7.18 -22.04
CA LEU A 374 -69.78 -7.55 -21.47
C LEU A 374 -68.61 -6.81 -22.15
N LEU A 375 -68.65 -6.66 -23.47
CA LEU A 375 -67.63 -5.91 -24.22
C LEU A 375 -67.66 -4.42 -23.89
N ALA A 376 -68.85 -3.83 -23.74
CA ALA A 376 -69.00 -2.43 -23.34
C ALA A 376 -68.49 -2.19 -21.91
N ALA A 377 -68.80 -3.08 -20.97
CA ALA A 377 -68.28 -3.01 -19.60
C ALA A 377 -66.75 -3.15 -19.56
N ALA A 378 -66.18 -4.08 -20.35
CA ALA A 378 -64.74 -4.26 -20.46
C ALA A 378 -64.05 -3.04 -21.09
N ALA A 379 -64.67 -2.39 -22.08
CA ALA A 379 -64.13 -1.18 -22.70
C ALA A 379 -64.03 -0.01 -21.70
N VAL A 380 -65.08 0.20 -20.88
CA VAL A 380 -65.08 1.21 -19.82
C VAL A 380 -64.03 0.92 -18.75
N GLU A 381 -63.88 -0.35 -18.34
CA GLU A 381 -62.84 -0.73 -17.37
C GLU A 381 -61.43 -0.49 -17.94
N LEU A 382 -61.23 -0.77 -19.23
CA LEU A 382 -59.95 -0.59 -19.92
C LEU A 382 -59.58 0.89 -20.07
N GLU A 383 -60.58 1.76 -20.30
CA GLU A 383 -60.38 3.21 -20.35
C GLU A 383 -60.06 3.79 -18.95
N GLN A 384 -60.74 3.31 -17.90
CA GLN A 384 -60.40 3.67 -16.52
C GLN A 384 -58.99 3.20 -16.12
N ARG A 385 -58.57 1.99 -16.55
CA ARG A 385 -57.20 1.49 -16.34
C ARG A 385 -56.17 2.36 -17.05
N LYS A 386 -56.39 2.71 -18.32
CA LYS A 386 -55.51 3.62 -19.07
C LYS A 386 -55.37 4.98 -18.41
N SER A 387 -56.47 5.56 -17.92
CA SER A 387 -56.44 6.85 -17.20
C SER A 387 -55.62 6.76 -15.90
N ARG A 388 -55.80 5.69 -15.12
CA ARG A 388 -55.01 5.44 -13.90
C ARG A 388 -53.53 5.21 -14.19
N GLU A 389 -53.19 4.46 -15.25
CA GLU A 389 -51.81 4.27 -15.69
C GLU A 389 -51.14 5.59 -16.08
N GLU A 390 -51.86 6.48 -16.78
CA GLU A 390 -51.32 7.78 -17.16
C GLU A 390 -51.10 8.70 -15.95
N GLN A 391 -52.02 8.67 -14.97
CA GLN A 391 -51.86 9.40 -13.70
C GLN A 391 -50.67 8.88 -12.89
N LEU A 392 -50.51 7.56 -12.77
CA LEU A 392 -49.37 6.94 -12.10
C LEU A 392 -48.06 7.30 -12.80
N LYS A 393 -48.03 7.28 -14.14
CA LYS A 393 -46.84 7.65 -14.92
C LYS A 393 -46.44 9.12 -14.71
N LYS A 394 -47.42 10.03 -14.61
CA LYS A 394 -47.17 11.45 -14.28
C LYS A 394 -46.65 11.60 -12.84
N ALA A 395 -47.22 10.87 -11.88
CA ALA A 395 -46.79 10.89 -10.49
C ALA A 395 -45.34 10.35 -10.32
N ILE A 396 -44.98 9.27 -11.02
CA ILE A 396 -43.62 8.72 -11.00
C ILE A 396 -42.62 9.75 -11.54
N LYS A 397 -42.89 10.38 -12.68
CA LYS A 397 -42.03 11.42 -13.24
C LYS A 397 -41.84 12.62 -12.31
N ALA A 398 -42.91 13.05 -11.62
CA ALA A 398 -42.82 14.13 -10.65
C ALA A 398 -41.93 13.75 -9.45
N LYS A 399 -42.06 12.52 -8.93
CA LYS A 399 -41.20 12.00 -7.86
C LYS A 399 -39.75 11.82 -8.28
N GLU A 400 -39.50 11.41 -9.53
CA GLU A 400 -38.14 11.33 -10.08
C GLU A 400 -37.47 12.70 -10.17
N ALA A 401 -38.19 13.73 -10.63
CA ALA A 401 -37.67 15.10 -10.67
C ALA A 401 -37.37 15.64 -9.26
N GLU A 402 -38.28 15.44 -8.30
CA GLU A 402 -38.06 15.83 -6.90
C GLU A 402 -36.83 15.12 -6.29
N ARG A 403 -36.63 13.84 -6.62
CA ARG A 403 -35.45 13.08 -6.17
C ARG A 403 -34.15 13.65 -6.74
N ILE A 404 -34.13 14.04 -8.01
CA ILE A 404 -32.96 14.65 -8.65
C ILE A 404 -32.61 15.99 -7.98
N ASP A 405 -33.61 16.85 -7.75
CA ASP A 405 -33.40 18.14 -7.05
C ASP A 405 -32.86 17.96 -5.62
N ILE A 406 -33.33 16.92 -4.92
CA ILE A 406 -32.83 16.57 -3.58
C ILE A 406 -31.39 16.06 -3.68
N GLU A 407 -31.07 15.18 -4.63
CA GLU A 407 -29.70 14.66 -4.84
C GLU A 407 -28.71 15.78 -5.19
N GLU A 408 -29.09 16.75 -6.03
CA GLU A 408 -28.26 17.91 -6.34
C GLU A 408 -28.02 18.80 -5.10
N LYS A 409 -29.06 19.05 -4.30
CA LYS A 409 -28.93 19.81 -3.03
C LYS A 409 -28.05 19.10 -2.01
N TYR A 410 -28.20 17.79 -1.84
CA TYR A 410 -27.36 17.00 -0.94
C TYR A 410 -25.91 16.95 -1.42
N SER A 411 -25.68 16.81 -2.73
CA SER A 411 -24.35 16.85 -3.33
C SER A 411 -23.65 18.19 -3.04
N SER A 412 -24.34 19.31 -3.27
CA SER A 412 -23.82 20.67 -2.99
C SER A 412 -23.48 20.88 -1.52
N LEU A 413 -24.36 20.47 -0.60
CA LEU A 413 -24.10 20.55 0.84
C LEU A 413 -22.93 19.65 1.27
N GLN A 414 -22.80 18.47 0.67
CA GLN A 414 -21.72 17.53 0.94
C GLN A 414 -20.37 18.07 0.42
N GLU A 415 -20.36 18.73 -0.74
CA GLU A 415 -19.20 19.44 -1.26
C GLU A 415 -18.79 20.62 -0.38
N GLU A 416 -19.75 21.41 0.11
CA GLU A 416 -19.48 22.52 1.04
C GLU A 416 -18.95 22.02 2.38
N ALA A 417 -19.55 20.96 2.94
CA ALA A 417 -19.10 20.31 4.16
C ALA A 417 -17.68 19.73 4.00
N ALA A 418 -17.39 19.07 2.87
CA ALA A 418 -16.06 18.56 2.55
C ALA A 418 -15.04 19.70 2.39
N GLY A 419 -15.44 20.82 1.78
CA GLY A 419 -14.63 22.03 1.65
C GLY A 419 -14.29 22.67 3.00
N LYS A 420 -15.30 22.84 3.87
CA LYS A 420 -15.10 23.37 5.24
C LYS A 420 -14.25 22.42 6.09
N THR A 421 -14.47 21.11 5.99
CA THR A 421 -13.66 20.09 6.69
C THR A 421 -12.20 20.14 6.27
N LYS A 422 -11.92 20.28 4.95
CA LYS A 422 -10.55 20.47 4.44
C LYS A 422 -9.91 21.75 4.97
N LYS A 423 -10.66 22.86 5.04
CA LYS A 423 -10.17 24.13 5.61
C LYS A 423 -9.87 23.98 7.10
N LEU A 424 -10.76 23.36 7.86
CA LEU A 424 -10.58 23.10 9.29
C LEU A 424 -9.34 22.23 9.54
N ALA A 425 -9.15 21.16 8.76
CA ALA A 425 -7.98 20.29 8.87
C ALA A 425 -6.66 21.05 8.59
N ARG A 426 -6.65 21.97 7.61
CA ARG A 426 -5.48 22.83 7.33
C ARG A 426 -5.16 23.75 8.49
N VAL A 427 -6.17 24.42 9.04
CA VAL A 427 -6.00 25.34 10.19
C VAL A 427 -5.54 24.58 11.42
N TYR A 428 -6.12 23.40 11.68
CA TYR A 428 -5.70 22.54 12.79
C TYR A 428 -4.25 22.09 12.64
N THR A 429 -3.83 21.69 11.43
CA THR A 429 -2.43 21.33 11.15
C THR A 429 -1.48 22.50 11.40
N MET A 430 -1.87 23.71 10.97
CA MET A 430 -1.08 24.92 11.19
C MET A 430 -0.97 25.26 12.69
N LEU A 431 -2.06 25.11 13.44
CA LEU A 431 -2.09 25.31 14.89
C LEU A 431 -1.19 24.30 15.61
N MET A 432 -1.19 23.03 15.20
CA MET A 432 -0.31 22.01 15.79
C MET A 432 1.16 22.28 15.47
N SER A 433 1.48 22.77 14.26
CA SER A 433 2.83 23.21 13.90
C SER A 433 3.32 24.34 14.81
N VAL A 434 2.50 25.37 14.99
CA VAL A 434 2.86 26.52 15.85
C VAL A 434 3.01 26.08 17.31
N LYS A 435 2.16 25.18 17.80
CA LYS A 435 2.30 24.63 19.16
C LYS A 435 3.60 23.84 19.34
N ALA A 436 3.97 23.03 18.34
CA ALA A 436 5.23 22.29 18.38
C ALA A 436 6.44 23.24 18.37
N GLU A 437 6.43 24.25 17.49
CA GLU A 437 7.47 25.29 17.45
C GLU A 437 7.60 26.01 18.80
N LEU A 438 6.48 26.33 19.44
CA LEU A 438 6.47 27.02 20.74
C LEU A 438 7.05 26.13 21.85
N SER A 439 6.72 24.84 21.85
CA SER A 439 7.29 23.85 22.77
C SER A 439 8.80 23.69 22.57
N ASP A 440 9.26 23.63 21.31
CA ASP A 440 10.68 23.53 20.99
C ASP A 440 11.44 24.78 21.47
N LEU A 441 10.87 25.98 21.23
CA LEU A 441 11.46 27.24 21.67
C LEU A 441 11.58 27.32 23.21
N GLN A 442 10.56 26.83 23.92
CA GLN A 442 10.58 26.76 25.39
C GLN A 442 11.67 25.82 25.89
N GLN A 443 11.84 24.65 25.27
CA GLN A 443 12.88 23.70 25.66
C GLN A 443 14.29 24.23 25.36
N GLU A 444 14.47 24.94 24.25
CA GLU A 444 15.73 25.60 23.89
C GLU A 444 16.07 26.69 24.90
N HIS A 445 15.10 27.56 25.23
CA HIS A 445 15.28 28.58 26.25
C HIS A 445 15.64 27.99 27.62
N GLN A 446 15.02 26.87 28.00
CA GLN A 446 15.35 26.15 29.24
C GLN A 446 16.82 25.70 29.25
N ARG A 447 17.31 25.12 28.15
CA ARG A 447 18.70 24.65 28.02
C ARG A 447 19.70 25.81 28.03
N GLU A 448 19.38 26.92 27.36
CA GLU A 448 20.21 28.13 27.41
C GLU A 448 20.33 28.67 28.82
N MET A 449 19.20 28.74 29.55
CA MET A 449 19.18 29.16 30.95
C MET A 449 20.00 28.24 31.85
N GLU A 450 19.91 26.92 31.67
CA GLU A 450 20.75 25.95 32.39
C GLU A 450 22.24 26.14 32.09
N GLY A 451 22.60 26.35 30.82
CA GLY A 451 23.99 26.60 30.41
C GLY A 451 24.55 27.91 30.99
N LEU A 452 23.75 28.98 30.99
CA LEU A 452 24.12 30.25 31.62
C LEU A 452 24.33 30.09 33.14
N LEU A 453 23.43 29.38 33.82
CA LEU A 453 23.55 29.10 35.26
C LEU A 453 24.80 28.26 35.57
N GLU A 454 25.13 27.28 34.73
CA GLU A 454 26.36 26.49 34.88
C GLU A 454 27.61 27.35 34.64
N GLY A 455 27.57 28.26 33.67
CA GLY A 455 28.62 29.26 33.44
C GLY A 455 28.83 30.17 34.67
N VAL A 456 27.76 30.70 35.25
CA VAL A 456 27.82 31.52 36.49
C VAL A 456 28.41 30.71 37.65
N ARG A 457 28.02 29.44 37.81
CA ARG A 457 28.62 28.55 38.82
C ARG A 457 30.10 28.27 38.56
N GLY A 458 30.50 28.14 37.30
CA GLY A 458 31.90 27.99 36.88
C GLY A 458 32.74 29.19 37.29
N ILE A 459 32.32 30.39 36.87
CA ILE A 459 32.98 31.66 37.21
C ILE A 459 33.01 31.86 38.73
N GLY A 460 31.94 31.51 39.45
CA GLY A 460 31.89 31.56 40.91
C GLY A 460 32.95 30.69 41.58
N ARG A 461 33.14 29.46 41.11
CA ARG A 461 34.19 28.56 41.62
C ARG A 461 35.59 29.10 41.33
N GLU A 462 35.81 29.64 40.14
CA GLU A 462 37.10 30.20 39.75
C GLU A 462 37.43 31.46 40.59
N LEU A 463 36.44 32.32 40.83
CA LEU A 463 36.57 33.49 41.69
C LEU A 463 36.88 33.09 43.14
N GLN A 464 36.24 32.04 43.66
CA GLN A 464 36.54 31.50 44.99
C GLN A 464 37.97 30.96 45.08
N LEU A 465 38.41 30.22 44.06
CA LEU A 465 39.78 29.70 43.99
C LEU A 465 40.81 30.84 43.95
N GLN A 466 40.61 31.84 43.08
CA GLN A 466 41.48 33.01 43.00
C GLN A 466 41.51 33.78 44.32
N SER A 467 40.35 33.94 44.97
CA SER A 467 40.26 34.56 46.30
C SER A 467 41.05 33.79 47.35
N LEU A 468 40.93 32.45 47.39
CA LEU A 468 41.72 31.60 48.28
C LEU A 468 43.23 31.74 48.04
N ILE A 469 43.65 31.74 46.78
CA ILE A 469 45.07 31.93 46.42
C ILE A 469 45.58 33.29 46.93
N ILE A 470 44.82 34.35 46.70
CA ILE A 470 45.16 35.70 47.17
C ILE A 470 45.24 35.74 48.69
N HIS A 471 44.28 35.13 49.39
CA HIS A 471 44.24 35.15 50.85
C HIS A 471 45.34 34.33 51.51
N GLN A 472 45.71 33.19 50.93
CA GLN A 472 46.65 32.24 51.54
C GLN A 472 48.11 32.52 51.17
N TYR A 473 48.38 32.96 49.94
CA TYR A 473 49.75 33.05 49.40
C TYR A 473 50.25 34.49 49.19
N ILE A 474 49.38 35.51 49.24
CA ILE A 474 49.79 36.91 49.09
C ILE A 474 49.73 37.59 50.47
N PRO A 475 50.86 38.10 51.00
CA PRO A 475 50.85 38.85 52.25
C PRO A 475 49.96 40.09 52.17
N VAL A 476 49.27 40.42 53.27
CA VAL A 476 48.24 41.49 53.36
C VAL A 476 48.73 42.84 52.80
N GLN A 477 50.02 43.14 52.96
CA GLN A 477 50.69 44.35 52.47
C GLN A 477 50.61 44.48 50.93
N TYR A 478 50.70 43.36 50.21
CA TYR A 478 50.68 43.30 48.76
C TYR A 478 49.26 43.06 48.20
N GLN A 479 48.33 42.53 49.00
CA GLN A 479 46.92 42.38 48.60
C GLN A 479 46.27 43.73 48.26
N VAL A 480 46.68 44.81 48.95
CA VAL A 480 46.22 46.18 48.68
C VAL A 480 46.62 46.65 47.27
N TYR A 481 47.83 46.31 46.81
CA TYR A 481 48.30 46.63 45.46
C TYR A 481 47.55 45.87 44.37
N VAL A 482 47.24 44.59 44.61
CA VAL A 482 46.45 43.75 43.71
C VAL A 482 45.02 44.29 43.57
N LYS A 483 44.34 44.59 44.69
CA LYS A 483 42.99 45.20 44.67
C LYS A 483 42.95 46.56 43.96
N ARG A 484 44.04 47.35 44.05
CA ARG A 484 44.14 48.66 43.38
C ARG A 484 44.28 48.55 41.86
N LYS A 485 44.85 47.45 41.35
CA LYS A 485 44.99 47.19 39.90
C LYS A 485 43.77 46.52 39.25
N ILE A 486 42.89 45.90 40.04
CA ILE A 486 41.71 45.16 39.53
C ILE A 486 40.47 46.07 39.38
N LYS A 487 40.44 47.27 39.97
CA LYS A 487 39.40 48.27 39.66
C LYS A 487 39.68 48.91 38.29
N ILE A 488 39.19 48.29 37.22
CA ILE A 488 38.90 48.91 35.92
C ILE A 488 37.41 48.76 35.68
#